data_AF-A0A062V5Y3-F1
#
_entry.id   AF-A0A062V5Y3-F1
#
_cell.length_a   1.000
_cell.length_b   1.000
_cell.length_c   1.000
_cell.angle_alpha   90.00
_cell.angle_beta   90.00
_cell.angle_gamma   90.00
#
_symmetry.space_group_name_H-M   'P 1'
#
loop_
_entity.id
_entity.type
_entity.pdbx_description
1 polymer ?
#
loop_
_entity_poly.entity_id
_entity_poly.type
_entity_poly.pdbx_seq_one_letter_code
_entity_poly.pdbx_strand_id
1 'polypeptide(L)'
;MDLKIKPIGVIKKSNSGLSDVIIYSDFERVIGSIMQKFEEGINLLIVHKNHNSIDEHQVKISIAELINRKGNLLTVKGIEADDDSVIDIRLSSEI
;
A
#
# COMPACT_ATOMS: atom_id res chain seq x y z
N MET A 1 25.04 -1.82 -9.70
CA MET A 1 24.56 -2.14 -8.35
C MET A 1 23.06 -2.21 -8.46
N ASP A 2 22.49 -3.42 -8.36
CA ASP A 2 21.06 -3.61 -8.55
C ASP A 2 20.37 -3.51 -7.19
N LEU A 3 19.59 -2.44 -6.99
CA LEU A 3 18.84 -2.23 -5.76
C LEU A 3 17.68 -3.25 -5.73
N LYS A 4 17.77 -4.27 -4.86
CA LYS A 4 16.69 -5.25 -4.68
C LYS A 4 15.70 -4.75 -3.64
N ILE A 5 14.55 -4.27 -4.09
CA ILE A 5 13.45 -3.85 -3.22
C ILE A 5 12.70 -5.11 -2.76
N LYS A 6 12.62 -5.33 -1.45
CA LYS A 6 11.79 -6.39 -0.88
C LYS A 6 10.36 -5.88 -0.70
N PRO A 7 9.34 -6.66 -1.12
CA PRO A 7 7.95 -6.30 -0.88
C PRO A 7 7.62 -6.41 0.61
N ILE A 8 6.85 -5.46 1.11
CA ILE A 8 6.32 -5.44 2.48
C ILE A 8 4.89 -5.97 2.57
N GLY A 9 4.25 -6.20 1.42
CA GLY A 9 2.88 -6.63 1.33
C GLY A 9 2.41 -6.83 -0.11
N VAL A 10 1.10 -7.06 -0.26
CA VAL A 10 0.43 -7.24 -1.55
C VAL A 10 -0.88 -6.47 -1.59
N ILE A 11 -1.23 -5.95 -2.77
CA ILE A 11 -2.53 -5.36 -3.07
C ILE A 11 -3.41 -6.43 -3.71
N LYS A 12 -4.59 -6.64 -3.15
CA LYS A 12 -5.62 -7.51 -3.71
C LYS A 12 -6.84 -6.68 -4.03
N LYS A 13 -7.28 -6.70 -5.28
CA LYS A 13 -8.51 -6.03 -5.65
C LYS A 13 -9.68 -6.74 -4.97
N SER A 14 -10.49 -6.00 -4.23
CA SER A 14 -11.70 -6.53 -3.63
C SER A 14 -12.92 -6.16 -4.48
N ASN A 15 -14.07 -6.73 -4.14
CA ASN A 15 -15.33 -6.36 -4.79
C ASN A 15 -15.70 -4.90 -4.44
N SER A 16 -16.51 -4.28 -5.30
CA SER A 16 -17.13 -2.95 -5.06
C SER A 16 -16.19 -1.73 -5.08
N GLY A 17 -15.08 -1.78 -5.84
CA GLY A 17 -14.21 -0.62 -6.04
C GLY A 17 -13.28 -0.31 -4.85
N LEU A 18 -13.13 -1.27 -3.95
CA LEU A 18 -12.17 -1.25 -2.85
C LEU A 18 -10.98 -2.16 -3.19
N SER A 19 -9.93 -2.06 -2.39
CA SER A 19 -8.78 -2.97 -2.46
C SER A 19 -8.27 -3.26 -1.06
N ASP A 20 -7.78 -4.47 -0.86
CA ASP A 20 -7.17 -4.92 0.36
C ASP A 20 -5.65 -4.86 0.22
N VAL A 21 -5.01 -4.11 1.11
CA VAL A 21 -3.56 -4.01 1.24
C VAL A 21 -3.15 -4.87 2.44
N ILE A 22 -2.48 -5.98 2.15
CA ILE A 22 -2.07 -6.97 3.15
C ILE A 22 -0.58 -6.79 3.41
N ILE A 23 -0.23 -6.37 4.63
CA ILE A 23 1.15 -6.22 5.06
C ILE A 23 1.66 -7.56 5.60
N TYR A 24 2.83 -8.03 5.17
CA TYR A 24 3.39 -9.27 5.70
C TYR A 24 3.81 -9.10 7.16
N SER A 25 3.58 -10.12 7.98
CA SER A 25 3.79 -10.08 9.44
C SER A 25 5.21 -9.69 9.85
N ASP A 26 6.21 -10.04 9.04
CA ASP A 26 7.61 -9.66 9.26
C ASP A 26 7.82 -8.13 9.29
N PHE A 27 6.92 -7.36 8.65
CA PHE A 27 6.96 -5.91 8.61
C PHE A 27 5.96 -5.23 9.54
N GLU A 28 5.09 -6.00 10.21
CA GLU A 28 4.06 -5.44 11.11
C GLU A 28 4.68 -4.58 12.23
N ARG A 29 5.83 -4.99 12.77
CA ARG A 29 6.55 -4.20 13.79
C ARG A 29 7.19 -2.92 13.23
N VAL A 30 7.62 -2.94 11.97
CA VAL A 30 8.30 -1.81 11.32
C VAL A 30 7.29 -0.72 10.98
N ILE A 31 6.12 -1.12 10.48
CA ILE A 31 5.06 -0.19 10.10
C ILE A 31 4.14 0.10 11.28
N GLY A 32 4.18 -0.70 12.35
CA GLY A 32 3.29 -0.59 13.51
C GLY A 32 3.24 0.79 14.17
N SER A 33 4.36 1.53 14.20
CA SER A 33 4.40 2.91 14.72
C SER A 33 3.65 3.90 13.82
N ILE A 34 3.72 3.71 12.51
CA ILE A 34 3.01 4.52 11.51
C ILE A 34 1.54 4.10 11.44
N MET A 35 1.25 2.81 11.54
CA MET A 35 -0.11 2.26 11.54
C MET A 35 -0.93 2.68 12.76
N GLN A 36 -0.31 3.09 13.87
CA GLN A 36 -1.05 3.69 15.00
C GLN A 36 -1.72 5.01 14.62
N LYS A 37 -1.20 5.71 13.60
CA LYS A 37 -1.77 6.96 13.07
C LYS A 37 -2.80 6.72 11.95
N PHE A 38 -3.06 5.47 11.59
CA PHE A 38 -3.99 5.12 10.50
C PHE A 38 -5.42 5.10 11.04
N GLU A 39 -6.08 6.25 10.92
CA GLU A 39 -7.49 6.44 11.25
C GLU A 39 -8.36 6.32 10.00
N GLU A 40 -9.60 5.86 10.15
CA GLU A 40 -10.55 5.78 9.03
C GLU A 40 -10.75 7.16 8.38
N GLY A 41 -10.82 7.19 7.04
CA GLY A 41 -10.95 8.40 6.23
C GLY A 41 -9.63 9.12 5.93
N ILE A 42 -8.48 8.67 6.46
CA ILE A 42 -7.19 9.26 6.13
C ILE A 42 -6.70 8.82 4.74
N ASN A 43 -6.00 9.73 4.05
CA ASN A 43 -5.32 9.41 2.80
C ASN A 43 -3.93 8.82 3.06
N LEU A 44 -3.71 7.63 2.52
CA LEU A 44 -2.44 6.93 2.49
C LEU A 44 -1.80 7.09 1.11
N LEU A 45 -0.47 7.19 1.11
CA LEU A 45 0.36 7.05 -0.07
C LEU A 45 0.91 5.64 -0.09
N ILE A 46 0.49 4.85 -1.09
CA ILE A 46 0.89 3.47 -1.24
C ILE A 46 1.82 3.38 -2.44
N VAL A 47 3.07 2.99 -2.17
CA VAL A 47 4.08 2.73 -3.19
C VAL A 47 4.02 1.25 -3.52
N HIS A 48 3.76 0.92 -4.77
CA HIS A 48 3.65 -0.45 -5.24
C HIS A 48 4.39 -0.65 -6.56
N LYS A 49 4.65 -1.90 -6.92
CA LYS A 49 5.26 -2.22 -8.22
C LYS A 49 4.34 -1.75 -9.35
N ASN A 50 4.93 -1.19 -10.41
CA ASN A 50 4.21 -0.86 -11.63
C ASN A 50 4.39 -2.01 -12.63
N HIS A 51 3.38 -2.86 -12.80
CA HIS A 51 3.43 -3.96 -13.79
C HIS A 51 3.14 -3.48 -15.22
N ASN A 52 2.64 -2.25 -15.38
CA ASN A 52 2.32 -1.62 -16.67
C ASN A 52 3.35 -0.56 -17.07
N SER A 53 4.64 -0.89 -17.00
CA SER A 53 5.72 0.07 -17.27
C SER A 53 5.91 0.34 -18.77
N ILE A 54 5.06 1.20 -19.33
CA ILE A 54 5.33 1.88 -20.59
C ILE A 54 6.33 3.04 -20.36
N ASP A 55 6.40 3.57 -19.14
CA ASP A 55 7.16 4.78 -18.78
C ASP A 55 8.51 4.50 -18.07
N GLU A 56 9.01 3.27 -18.14
CA GLU A 56 10.28 2.81 -17.55
C GLU A 56 10.36 2.81 -16.00
N HIS A 57 9.38 3.36 -15.29
CA HIS A 57 9.38 3.35 -13.83
C HIS A 57 8.89 2.01 -13.28
N GLN A 58 9.70 1.38 -12.42
CA GLN A 58 9.39 0.09 -11.81
C GLN A 58 8.36 0.17 -10.66
N VAL A 59 7.97 1.38 -10.26
CA VAL A 59 7.10 1.65 -9.11
C VAL A 59 6.07 2.71 -9.47
N LYS A 60 4.88 2.59 -8.86
CA LYS A 60 3.78 3.54 -8.94
C LYS A 60 3.39 3.97 -7.53
N ILE A 61 2.95 5.22 -7.40
CA ILE A 61 2.41 5.76 -6.15
C ILE A 61 0.92 5.97 -6.38
N SER A 62 0.10 5.42 -5.48
CA SER A 62 -1.35 5.62 -5.48
C SER A 62 -1.77 6.31 -4.17
N ILE A 63 -2.62 7.31 -4.28
CA ILE A 63 -3.29 7.92 -3.13
C ILE A 63 -4.55 7.08 -2.86
N ALA A 64 -4.72 6.63 -1.63
CA ALA A 64 -5.85 5.80 -1.26
C ALA A 64 -6.45 6.24 0.07
N GLU A 65 -7.77 6.32 0.13
CA GLU A 65 -8.51 6.57 1.36
C GLU A 65 -8.58 5.28 2.17
N LEU A 66 -8.19 5.32 3.45
CA LEU A 66 -8.32 4.20 4.36
C LEU A 66 -9.78 4.05 4.80
N ILE A 67 -10.41 2.95 4.41
CA ILE A 67 -11.80 2.64 4.77
C ILE A 67 -11.86 1.84 6.05
N ASN A 68 -10.94 0.90 6.25
CA ASN A 68 -10.91 0.10 7.47
C ASN A 68 -9.51 -0.50 7.70
N ARG A 69 -9.19 -0.78 8.96
CA ARG A 69 -7.98 -1.49 9.37
C ARG A 69 -8.31 -2.65 10.31
N LYS A 70 -7.81 -3.84 9.98
CA LYS A 70 -7.86 -5.03 10.83
C LYS A 70 -6.48 -5.66 10.94
N GLY A 71 -5.73 -5.28 11.98
CA GLY A 71 -4.35 -5.74 12.17
C GLY A 71 -3.45 -5.25 11.03
N ASN A 72 -2.91 -6.20 10.26
CA ASN A 72 -2.05 -6.00 9.10
C ASN A 72 -2.81 -5.88 7.75
N LEU A 73 -4.14 -5.91 7.79
CA LEU A 73 -5.01 -5.69 6.63
C LEU A 73 -5.55 -4.27 6.62
N LEU A 74 -5.35 -3.55 5.52
CA LEU A 74 -5.93 -2.25 5.26
C LEU A 74 -6.89 -2.35 4.08
N THR A 75 -8.17 -2.06 4.29
CA THR A 75 -9.12 -1.92 3.19
C THR A 75 -9.13 -0.46 2.77
N VAL A 76 -8.86 -0.20 1.50
CA VAL A 76 -8.66 1.15 0.95
C VAL A 76 -9.49 1.38 -0.32
N LYS A 77 -9.72 2.65 -0.64
CA LYS A 77 -10.40 3.09 -1.87
C LYS A 77 -9.48 3.98 -2.70
N GLY A 78 -9.55 3.87 -4.02
CA GLY A 78 -8.78 4.71 -4.95
C GLY A 78 -7.53 4.06 -5.55
N ILE A 79 -7.36 2.74 -5.36
CA ILE A 79 -6.28 1.97 -5.98
C ILE A 79 -6.84 1.10 -7.11
N GLU A 80 -6.22 1.21 -8.28
CA GLU A 80 -6.49 0.37 -9.45
C GLU A 80 -5.30 -0.57 -9.69
N ALA A 81 -4.98 -1.40 -8.69
CA ALA A 81 -3.90 -2.37 -8.71
C ALA A 81 -4.42 -3.71 -8.19
N ASP A 82 -3.94 -4.81 -8.77
CA ASP A 82 -4.31 -6.16 -8.39
C ASP A 82 -3.10 -7.07 -8.50
N ASP A 83 -2.82 -7.82 -7.43
CA ASP A 83 -1.61 -8.63 -7.25
C ASP A 83 -0.28 -7.85 -7.25
N ASP A 84 -0.35 -6.53 -7.14
CA ASP A 84 0.84 -5.69 -7.06
C ASP A 84 1.54 -5.83 -5.69
N SER A 85 2.85 -5.97 -5.74
CA SER A 85 3.70 -5.93 -4.55
C SER A 85 3.77 -4.52 -3.95
N VAL A 86 3.47 -4.40 -2.66
CA VAL A 86 3.61 -3.17 -1.88
C VAL A 86 5.05 -3.00 -1.44
N ILE A 87 5.57 -1.78 -1.56
CA ILE A 87 6.96 -1.42 -1.25
C ILE A 87 7.02 -0.52 -0.02
N ASP A 88 6.13 0.47 0.08
CA ASP A 88 6.09 1.43 1.19
C ASP A 88 4.65 1.96 1.37
N ILE A 89 4.33 2.41 2.59
CA ILE A 89 3.04 3.03 2.93
C ILE A 89 3.30 4.23 3.83
N ARG A 90 2.77 5.40 3.46
CA ARG A 90 2.95 6.65 4.21
C ARG A 90 1.63 7.38 4.42
N LEU A 91 1.60 8.29 5.39
CA LEU A 91 0.55 9.29 5.49
C LEU A 91 0.73 10.34 4.40
N SER A 92 -0.36 10.70 3.72
CA SER A 92 -0.33 11.76 2.71
C SER A 92 0.06 13.13 3.30
N SER A 93 -0.26 13.37 4.58
CA SER A 93 0.06 14.61 5.30
C SER A 93 1.53 14.73 5.75
N GLU A 94 2.34 13.69 5.57
CA GLU A 94 3.77 13.70 5.95
C GLU A 94 4.70 14.02 4.76
N ILE A 95 4.15 14.57 3.65
CA ILE A 95 4.89 15.06 2.48
C ILE A 95 4.72 16.57 2.31
#